data_AF-A0A9P4RBZ8-F1
#
_entry.id   AF-A0A9P4RBZ8-F1
#
_cell.length_a   1.000
_cell.length_b   1.000
_cell.length_c   1.000
_cell.angle_alpha   90.00
_cell.angle_beta   90.00
_cell.angle_gamma   90.00
#
_symmetry.space_group_name_H-M   'P 1'
#
loop_
_entity.id
_entity.type
_entity.pdbx_description
1 polymer ?
#
loop_
_entity_poly.entity_id
_entity_poly.type
_entity_poly.pdbx_seq_one_letter_code
_entity_poly.pdbx_strand_id
1 'polypeptide(L)'
;MAAALNRKYPPQPTMLPPQRTPHDLDLDPKPLSPNFCIEAPTTPNLMLRQPEHCSHYFHPGGPQTHFLCPACSTHGKLDALLRVTALWQRHGGPSTQTYADSRVYVQARECYYAAKTTLIKYVLTLERNAELERRWEEANPELVELVRGNEGVRSAGETLVDVRRRTPFVEWEEVVVVVEKKSGKGKKVSWDEGVVEFPRRAKEEYWRRMEKYEPGRWASEDGEGWLDTSFALDDTFGQEEREMGSDQEFEDVPSTDPNEGE
;
A
#
# COMPACT_ATOMS: atom_id res chain seq x y z
N MET A 1 2.72 -24.85 -57.49
CA MET A 1 1.80 -25.77 -56.80
C MET A 1 2.04 -25.64 -55.30
N ALA A 2 1.28 -24.78 -54.62
CA ALA A 2 1.39 -24.55 -53.18
C ALA A 2 0.14 -25.13 -52.50
N ALA A 3 0.31 -26.19 -51.72
CA ALA A 3 -0.76 -26.85 -50.99
C ALA A 3 -1.03 -26.08 -49.69
N ALA A 4 -2.20 -25.43 -49.61
CA ALA A 4 -2.66 -24.75 -48.41
C ALA A 4 -3.11 -25.78 -47.36
N LEU A 5 -2.34 -25.91 -46.27
CA LEU A 5 -2.71 -26.70 -45.10
C LEU A 5 -3.73 -25.94 -44.26
N ASN A 6 -5.00 -26.24 -44.51
CA ASN A 6 -6.13 -25.72 -43.75
C ASN A 6 -6.24 -26.49 -42.41
N ARG A 7 -5.48 -26.04 -41.39
CA ARG A 7 -5.57 -26.60 -40.04
C ARG A 7 -6.86 -26.12 -39.37
N LYS A 8 -7.90 -26.97 -39.42
CA LYS A 8 -9.10 -26.83 -38.58
C LYS A 8 -8.69 -26.89 -37.11
N TYR A 9 -8.82 -25.77 -36.40
CA TYR A 9 -8.66 -25.75 -34.95
C TYR A 9 -9.77 -26.60 -34.30
N PRO A 10 -9.45 -27.38 -33.25
CA PRO A 10 -10.46 -28.11 -32.51
C PRO A 10 -11.44 -27.13 -31.83
N PRO A 11 -12.72 -27.53 -31.68
CA PRO A 11 -13.71 -26.71 -30.99
C PRO A 11 -13.27 -26.45 -29.55
N GLN A 12 -13.34 -25.19 -29.14
CA GLN A 12 -13.03 -24.75 -27.78
C GLN A 12 -14.00 -25.42 -26.79
N PRO A 13 -13.50 -25.95 -25.66
CA PRO A 13 -14.37 -26.54 -24.64
C PRO A 13 -15.28 -25.47 -24.03
N THR A 14 -16.58 -25.75 -24.05
CA THR A 14 -17.61 -24.90 -23.45
C THR A 14 -17.43 -24.89 -21.94
N MET A 15 -16.91 -23.79 -21.40
CA MET A 15 -16.79 -23.60 -19.96
C MET A 15 -18.20 -23.47 -19.36
N LEU A 16 -18.61 -24.45 -18.56
CA LEU A 16 -19.84 -24.37 -17.79
C LEU A 16 -19.72 -23.21 -16.77
N PRO A 17 -20.80 -22.45 -16.52
CA PRO A 17 -20.80 -21.39 -15.54
C PRO A 17 -20.51 -21.94 -14.14
N PRO A 18 -19.79 -21.18 -13.29
CA PRO A 18 -19.44 -21.61 -11.94
C PRO A 18 -20.72 -21.87 -11.13
N GLN A 19 -20.88 -23.11 -10.68
CA GLN A 19 -21.95 -23.45 -9.76
C GLN A 19 -21.66 -22.79 -8.41
N ARG A 20 -22.57 -21.91 -7.97
CA ARG A 20 -22.53 -21.32 -6.63
C ARG A 20 -22.82 -22.41 -5.61
N THR A 21 -21.84 -22.75 -4.79
CA THR A 21 -22.04 -23.63 -3.63
C THR A 21 -22.78 -22.86 -2.52
N PRO A 22 -23.85 -23.42 -1.93
CA PRO A 22 -24.57 -22.82 -0.83
C PRO A 22 -23.83 -23.13 0.48
N HIS A 23 -22.80 -22.35 0.79
CA HIS A 23 -22.13 -22.37 2.08
C HIS A 23 -21.75 -20.93 2.48
N ASP A 24 -22.73 -20.02 2.46
CA ASP A 24 -22.71 -18.85 3.33
C ASP A 24 -23.30 -19.30 4.68
N LEU A 25 -22.43 -19.83 5.54
CA LEU A 25 -22.74 -19.93 6.96
C LEU A 25 -22.70 -18.51 7.52
N ASP A 26 -23.87 -18.02 7.92
CA ASP A 26 -24.03 -16.87 8.81
C ASP A 26 -23.16 -17.08 10.06
N LEU A 27 -21.92 -16.58 10.00
CA LEU A 27 -21.09 -16.38 11.17
C LEU A 27 -21.52 -15.05 11.79
N ASP A 28 -22.53 -15.11 12.65
CA ASP A 28 -22.79 -14.04 13.60
C ASP A 28 -21.48 -13.70 14.33
N PRO A 29 -21.04 -12.44 14.32
CA PRO A 29 -19.85 -12.03 15.07
C PRO A 29 -20.17 -12.15 16.55
N LYS A 30 -19.83 -13.29 17.14
CA LYS A 30 -19.91 -13.52 18.58
C LYS A 30 -19.06 -12.43 19.25
N PRO A 31 -19.64 -11.57 20.10
CA PRO A 31 -18.89 -10.51 20.75
C PRO A 31 -17.74 -11.14 21.53
N LEU A 32 -16.52 -10.72 21.22
CA LEU A 32 -15.32 -11.14 21.93
C LEU A 32 -15.52 -10.78 23.40
N SER A 33 -15.54 -11.80 24.26
CA SER A 33 -15.66 -11.62 25.70
C SER A 33 -14.49 -10.76 26.19
N PRO A 34 -14.74 -9.65 26.91
CA PRO A 34 -13.69 -8.69 27.30
C PRO A 34 -12.75 -9.19 28.42
N ASN A 35 -12.90 -10.43 28.90
CA ASN A 35 -12.16 -10.94 30.06
C ASN A 35 -11.44 -12.27 29.78
N PHE A 36 -10.55 -12.29 28.79
CA PHE A 36 -9.45 -13.27 28.80
C PHE A 36 -8.26 -12.62 29.51
N CYS A 37 -8.32 -12.61 30.85
CA CYS A 37 -7.12 -12.48 31.66
C CYS A 37 -6.32 -13.77 31.48
N ILE A 38 -5.35 -13.73 30.56
CA ILE A 38 -4.36 -14.80 30.41
C ILE A 38 -3.50 -14.74 31.68
N GLU A 39 -3.77 -15.63 32.62
CA GLU A 39 -2.93 -15.81 33.80
C GLU A 39 -1.51 -16.15 33.34
N ALA A 40 -0.53 -15.33 33.72
CA ALA A 40 0.85 -15.49 33.30
C ALA A 40 1.46 -16.76 33.94
N PRO A 41 1.95 -17.72 33.15
CA PRO A 41 2.58 -18.92 33.69
C PRO A 41 3.86 -18.56 34.44
N THR A 42 4.01 -19.13 35.65
CA THR A 42 4.98 -18.72 36.69
C THR A 42 6.41 -19.21 36.45
N THR A 43 6.74 -19.64 35.23
CA THR A 43 8.12 -19.83 34.75
C THR A 43 8.06 -19.82 33.22
N PRO A 44 8.82 -18.95 32.53
CA PRO A 44 8.83 -18.92 31.07
C PRO A 44 9.57 -20.16 30.57
N ASN A 45 8.83 -21.25 30.36
CA ASN A 45 9.34 -22.41 29.65
C ASN A 45 9.57 -21.96 28.20
N LEU A 46 10.84 -21.71 27.85
CA LEU A 46 11.27 -21.27 26.53
C LEU A 46 11.19 -22.43 25.53
N MET A 47 9.98 -22.95 25.29
CA MET A 47 9.75 -23.93 24.25
C MET A 47 9.71 -23.21 22.90
N LEU A 48 10.86 -23.16 22.23
CA LEU A 48 10.94 -22.73 20.84
C LEU A 48 10.13 -23.71 19.97
N ARG A 49 9.08 -23.20 19.33
CA ARG A 49 8.26 -24.01 18.43
C ARG A 49 8.81 -23.97 17.02
N GLN A 50 8.80 -25.13 16.37
CA GLN A 50 9.12 -25.27 14.96
C GLN A 50 7.80 -25.40 14.16
N PRO A 51 7.64 -24.69 13.03
CA PRO A 51 6.52 -24.87 12.11
C PRO A 51 6.61 -26.19 11.32
N GLU A 52 5.49 -26.60 10.73
CA GLU A 52 5.36 -27.87 10.00
C GLU A 52 6.17 -27.93 8.69
N HIS A 53 6.41 -26.79 8.05
CA HIS A 53 6.98 -26.75 6.70
C HIS A 53 8.34 -26.06 6.58
N CYS A 54 9.02 -25.73 7.70
CA CYS A 54 10.43 -25.34 7.64
C CYS A 54 11.21 -25.73 8.91
N SER A 55 12.54 -25.69 8.82
CA SER A 55 13.47 -26.06 9.89
C SER A 55 13.79 -24.92 10.87
N HIS A 56 13.16 -23.76 10.71
CA HIS A 56 13.44 -22.59 11.54
C HIS A 56 12.52 -22.54 12.75
N TYR A 57 12.99 -22.04 13.88
CA TYR A 57 12.17 -21.84 15.07
C TYR A 57 11.46 -20.47 15.03
N PHE A 58 10.27 -20.41 15.61
CA PHE A 58 9.59 -19.16 15.86
C PHE A 58 10.26 -18.40 17.01
N HIS A 59 10.31 -17.08 16.90
CA HIS A 59 10.58 -16.22 18.04
C HIS A 59 9.47 -16.40 19.10
N PRO A 60 9.80 -16.54 20.39
CA PRO A 60 8.81 -16.82 21.44
C PRO A 60 7.79 -15.69 21.64
N GLY A 61 8.17 -14.43 21.35
CA GLY A 61 7.27 -13.28 21.43
C GLY A 61 6.28 -13.13 20.26
N GLY A 62 6.43 -13.92 19.19
CA GLY A 62 5.55 -13.87 18.02
C GLY A 62 4.40 -14.87 18.08
N PRO A 63 3.35 -14.70 17.26
CA PRO A 63 2.28 -15.69 17.14
C PRO A 63 2.81 -17.01 16.54
N GLN A 64 2.66 -18.10 17.29
CA GLN A 64 3.16 -19.44 16.95
C GLN A 64 2.13 -20.30 16.20
N THR A 65 1.22 -19.68 15.44
CA THR A 65 0.08 -20.33 14.78
C THR A 65 0.27 -20.55 13.27
N HIS A 66 1.45 -20.26 12.74
CA HIS A 66 1.71 -20.28 11.30
C HIS A 66 2.37 -21.59 10.84
N PHE A 67 2.09 -21.99 9.59
CA PHE A 67 2.69 -23.19 8.97
C PHE A 67 4.15 -22.99 8.52
N LEU A 68 4.61 -21.75 8.46
CA LEU A 68 5.96 -21.35 8.05
C LEU A 68 6.46 -20.24 8.96
N CYS A 69 7.77 -20.17 9.18
CA CYS A 69 8.37 -19.04 9.88
C CYS A 69 8.22 -17.73 9.08
N PRO A 70 8.37 -16.56 9.73
CA PRO A 70 8.30 -15.25 9.08
C PRO A 70 9.19 -15.14 7.84
N ALA A 71 10.46 -15.54 7.96
CA ALA A 71 11.43 -15.46 6.87
C ALA A 71 11.03 -16.32 5.65
N CYS A 72 10.65 -17.59 5.85
CA CYS A 72 10.24 -18.47 4.77
C CYS A 72 8.95 -17.99 4.07
N SER A 73 7.97 -17.53 4.85
CA SER A 73 6.73 -16.97 4.32
C SER A 73 6.97 -15.75 3.45
N THR A 74 7.86 -14.86 3.92
CA THR A 74 8.32 -13.69 3.18
C THR A 74 9.01 -14.06 1.88
N HIS A 75 9.98 -15.00 1.93
CA HIS A 75 10.71 -15.44 0.75
C HIS A 75 9.76 -15.97 -0.33
N GLY A 76 8.80 -16.82 0.04
CA GLY A 76 7.80 -17.33 -0.91
C GLY A 76 6.97 -16.24 -1.58
N LYS A 77 6.63 -15.16 -0.84
CA LYS A 77 5.89 -14.00 -1.39
C LYS A 77 6.76 -13.14 -2.30
N LEU A 78 8.01 -12.88 -1.92
CA LEU A 78 8.97 -12.16 -2.75
C LEU A 78 9.24 -12.92 -4.06
N ASP A 79 9.45 -14.22 -3.99
CA ASP A 79 9.66 -15.05 -5.18
C ASP A 79 8.43 -15.05 -6.10
N ALA A 80 7.22 -15.08 -5.52
CA ALA A 80 5.98 -14.95 -6.30
C ALA A 80 5.89 -13.59 -7.00
N LEU A 81 6.21 -12.50 -6.29
CA LEU A 81 6.24 -11.16 -6.87
C LEU A 81 7.26 -11.07 -8.01
N LEU A 82 8.50 -11.53 -7.79
CA LEU A 82 9.56 -11.51 -8.80
C LEU A 82 9.19 -12.30 -10.07
N ARG A 83 8.59 -13.48 -9.93
CA ARG A 83 8.12 -14.27 -11.09
C ARG A 83 7.09 -13.51 -11.91
N VAL A 84 6.12 -12.87 -11.25
CA VAL A 84 5.06 -12.14 -11.96
C VAL A 84 5.59 -10.82 -12.54
N THR A 85 6.51 -10.14 -11.85
CA THR A 85 7.22 -8.97 -12.40
C THR A 85 7.97 -9.33 -13.68
N ALA A 86 8.70 -10.44 -13.69
CA ALA A 86 9.42 -10.90 -14.88
C ALA A 86 8.46 -11.24 -16.03
N LEU A 87 7.31 -11.85 -15.73
CA LEU A 87 6.26 -12.09 -16.73
C LEU A 87 5.72 -10.76 -17.29
N TRP A 88 5.40 -9.80 -16.43
CA TRP A 88 4.88 -8.50 -16.85
C TRP A 88 5.89 -7.71 -17.68
N GLN A 89 7.16 -7.71 -17.30
CA GLN A 89 8.26 -7.08 -18.04
C GLN A 89 8.43 -7.66 -19.46
N ARG A 90 8.30 -9.00 -19.62
CA ARG A 90 8.33 -9.65 -20.95
C ARG A 90 7.20 -9.21 -21.87
N HIS A 91 6.12 -8.67 -21.31
CA HIS A 91 4.98 -8.14 -22.04
C HIS A 91 4.95 -6.61 -22.09
N GLY A 92 6.10 -5.96 -21.89
CA GLY A 92 6.27 -4.51 -22.02
C GLY A 92 6.31 -3.74 -20.69
N GLY A 93 6.05 -4.41 -19.57
CA GLY A 93 6.17 -3.82 -18.23
C GLY A 93 5.18 -2.67 -17.97
N PRO A 94 5.43 -1.81 -16.98
CA PRO A 94 4.50 -0.75 -16.59
C PRO A 94 4.34 0.39 -17.61
N SER A 95 5.32 0.59 -18.50
CA SER A 95 5.42 1.83 -19.29
C SER A 95 4.84 1.75 -20.71
N THR A 96 4.29 0.61 -21.15
CA THR A 96 3.86 0.45 -22.55
C THR A 96 2.35 0.46 -22.73
N GLN A 97 1.84 1.51 -23.38
CA GLN A 97 0.45 1.58 -23.87
C GLN A 97 0.19 0.62 -25.04
N THR A 98 1.24 0.25 -25.79
CA THR A 98 1.14 -0.55 -27.02
C THR A 98 0.59 -1.97 -26.84
N TYR A 99 0.60 -2.50 -25.61
CA TYR A 99 0.13 -3.85 -25.30
C TYR A 99 -1.10 -3.89 -24.39
N ALA A 100 -1.76 -2.73 -24.16
CA ALA A 100 -2.91 -2.64 -23.27
C ALA A 100 -4.04 -3.61 -23.62
N ASP A 101 -4.22 -3.92 -24.91
CA ASP A 101 -5.28 -4.82 -25.40
C ASP A 101 -4.88 -6.31 -25.35
N SER A 102 -3.62 -6.63 -25.01
CA SER A 102 -3.18 -8.02 -24.87
C SER A 102 -3.77 -8.63 -23.60
N ARG A 103 -4.60 -9.66 -23.76
CA ARG A 103 -5.14 -10.44 -22.63
C ARG A 103 -4.06 -10.92 -21.67
N VAL A 104 -2.89 -11.31 -22.20
CA VAL A 104 -1.76 -11.78 -21.39
C VAL A 104 -1.15 -10.63 -20.57
N TYR A 105 -1.06 -9.43 -21.16
CA TYR A 105 -0.60 -8.24 -20.46
C TYR A 105 -1.53 -7.88 -19.29
N VAL A 106 -2.84 -7.84 -19.53
CA VAL A 106 -3.84 -7.54 -18.50
C VAL A 106 -3.74 -8.54 -17.35
N GLN A 107 -3.67 -9.84 -17.65
CA GLN A 107 -3.52 -10.89 -16.64
C GLN A 107 -2.21 -10.77 -15.85
N ALA A 108 -1.08 -10.54 -16.53
CA ALA A 108 0.22 -10.36 -15.87
C ALA A 108 0.20 -9.15 -14.92
N ARG A 109 -0.40 -8.04 -15.35
CA ARG A 109 -0.60 -6.83 -14.53
C ARG A 109 -1.47 -7.10 -13.31
N GLU A 110 -2.62 -7.77 -13.48
CA GLU A 110 -3.50 -8.13 -12.37
C GLU A 110 -2.81 -9.05 -11.35
N CYS A 111 -2.10 -10.09 -11.83
CA CYS A 111 -1.31 -10.96 -10.97
C CYS A 111 -0.22 -10.19 -10.22
N TYR A 112 0.41 -9.19 -10.86
CA TYR A 112 1.46 -8.39 -10.24
C TYR A 112 0.89 -7.61 -9.05
N TYR A 113 -0.22 -6.89 -9.26
CA TYR A 113 -0.86 -6.14 -8.18
C TYR A 113 -1.37 -7.06 -7.07
N ALA A 114 -1.94 -8.22 -7.41
CA ALA A 114 -2.38 -9.20 -6.41
C ALA A 114 -1.20 -9.72 -5.56
N ALA A 115 -0.06 -10.03 -6.17
CA ALA A 115 1.15 -10.45 -5.48
C ALA A 115 1.72 -9.33 -4.60
N LYS A 116 1.79 -8.09 -5.13
CA LYS A 116 2.23 -6.90 -4.39
C LYS A 116 1.35 -6.66 -3.16
N THR A 117 0.02 -6.68 -3.32
CA THR A 117 -0.93 -6.54 -2.21
C THR A 117 -0.77 -7.64 -1.17
N THR A 118 -0.52 -8.89 -1.60
CA THR A 118 -0.29 -10.01 -0.68
C THR A 118 0.98 -9.82 0.15
N LEU A 119 2.06 -9.31 -0.47
CA LEU A 119 3.30 -8.98 0.23
C LEU A 119 3.07 -7.83 1.23
N ILE A 120 2.45 -6.73 0.82
CA ILE A 120 2.17 -5.57 1.68
C ILE A 120 1.34 -5.97 2.91
N LYS A 121 0.26 -6.73 2.71
CA LYS A 121 -0.55 -7.25 3.84
C LYS A 121 0.26 -8.09 4.81
N TYR A 122 1.21 -8.87 4.29
CA TYR A 122 2.09 -9.67 5.12
C TYR A 122 3.11 -8.82 5.87
N VAL A 123 3.66 -7.77 5.24
CA VAL A 123 4.54 -6.80 5.91
C VAL A 123 3.84 -6.11 7.07
N LEU A 124 2.58 -5.68 6.92
CA LEU A 124 1.80 -5.14 8.04
C LEU A 124 1.63 -6.16 9.19
N THR A 125 1.54 -7.44 8.85
CA THR A 125 1.51 -8.51 9.86
C THR A 125 2.85 -8.66 10.56
N LEU A 126 3.96 -8.57 9.82
CA LEU A 126 5.31 -8.61 10.38
C LEU A 126 5.58 -7.43 11.30
N GLU A 127 5.12 -6.22 10.95
CA GLU A 127 5.25 -5.02 11.79
C GLU A 127 4.56 -5.21 13.14
N ARG A 128 3.31 -5.70 13.12
CA ARG A 128 2.58 -6.04 14.34
C ARG A 128 3.30 -7.11 15.16
N ASN A 129 3.84 -8.14 14.51
CA ASN A 129 4.56 -9.21 15.19
C ASN A 129 5.89 -8.72 15.76
N ALA A 130 6.64 -7.88 15.06
CA ALA A 130 7.89 -7.30 15.53
C ALA A 130 7.67 -6.46 16.80
N GLU A 131 6.56 -5.74 16.89
CA GLU A 131 6.19 -5.02 18.11
C GLU A 131 5.86 -5.97 19.28
N LEU A 132 5.24 -7.12 19.02
CA LEU A 132 5.02 -8.15 20.04
C LEU A 132 6.34 -8.79 20.49
N GLU A 133 7.24 -9.08 19.55
CA GLU A 133 8.58 -9.59 19.83
C GLU A 133 9.35 -8.59 20.70
N ARG A 134 9.33 -7.30 20.37
CA ARG A 134 9.96 -6.24 21.16
C ARG A 134 9.43 -6.19 22.60
N ARG A 135 8.12 -6.21 22.79
CA ARG A 135 7.51 -6.23 24.15
C ARG A 135 7.89 -7.47 24.93
N TRP A 136 8.00 -8.61 24.25
CA TRP A 136 8.46 -9.85 24.87
C TRP A 136 9.94 -9.75 25.28
N GLU A 137 10.81 -9.19 24.44
CA GLU A 137 12.22 -8.97 24.75
C GLU A 137 12.40 -8.02 25.95
N GLU A 138 11.63 -6.94 26.03
CA GLU A 138 11.61 -6.00 27.16
C GLU A 138 11.18 -6.67 28.47
N ALA A 139 10.24 -7.61 28.40
CA ALA A 139 9.73 -8.33 29.56
C ALA A 139 10.61 -9.53 30.00
N ASN A 140 11.53 -9.98 29.15
CA ASN A 140 12.35 -11.19 29.39
C ASN A 140 13.83 -10.97 29.03
N PRO A 141 14.51 -9.95 29.58
CA PRO A 141 15.87 -9.58 29.18
C PRO A 141 16.89 -10.71 29.32
N GLU A 142 16.73 -11.60 30.31
CA GLU A 142 17.59 -12.76 30.55
C GLU A 142 17.48 -13.84 29.47
N LEU A 143 16.37 -13.87 28.72
CA LEU A 143 16.14 -14.85 27.66
C LEU A 143 16.53 -14.33 26.27
N VAL A 144 16.71 -13.02 26.12
CA VAL A 144 17.03 -12.38 24.83
C VAL A 144 18.32 -12.93 24.23
N GLU A 145 19.39 -13.02 25.03
CA GLU A 145 20.68 -13.53 24.57
C GLU A 145 20.62 -15.01 24.18
N LEU A 146 19.81 -15.80 24.89
CA LEU A 146 19.61 -17.21 24.56
C LEU A 146 18.87 -17.37 23.23
N VAL A 147 17.85 -16.54 22.97
CA VAL A 147 17.10 -16.58 21.72
C VAL A 147 17.95 -16.07 20.56
N ARG A 148 18.68 -14.96 20.74
CA ARG A 148 19.58 -14.39 19.71
C ARG A 148 20.76 -15.30 19.39
N GLY A 149 21.26 -16.05 20.36
CA GLY A 149 22.31 -17.06 20.16
C GLY A 149 21.86 -18.30 19.37
N ASN A 150 20.56 -18.49 19.16
CA ASN A 150 20.03 -19.61 18.40
C ASN A 150 19.86 -19.23 16.92
N GLU A 151 20.83 -19.59 16.08
CA GLU A 151 20.84 -19.31 14.63
C GLU A 151 19.62 -19.84 13.86
N GLY A 152 18.88 -20.79 14.43
CA GLY A 152 17.67 -21.36 13.84
C GLY A 152 16.43 -20.51 14.05
N VAL A 153 16.43 -19.57 15.00
CA VAL A 153 15.28 -18.71 15.27
C VAL A 153 15.15 -17.65 14.17
N ARG A 154 13.92 -17.39 13.74
CA ARG A 154 13.60 -16.31 12.80
C ARG A 154 12.59 -15.38 13.43
N SER A 155 13.01 -14.14 13.67
CA SER A 155 12.15 -13.08 14.18
C SER A 155 11.43 -12.34 13.04
N ALA A 156 10.24 -11.82 13.32
CA ALA A 156 9.52 -10.92 12.44
C ALA A 156 10.28 -9.60 12.27
N GLY A 157 10.92 -9.09 13.33
CA GLY A 157 11.73 -7.87 13.28
C GLY A 157 12.90 -7.96 12.29
N GLU A 158 13.70 -9.03 12.36
CA GLU A 158 14.81 -9.25 11.41
C GLU A 158 14.29 -9.46 9.98
N THR A 159 13.21 -10.24 9.84
CA THR A 159 12.57 -10.47 8.54
C THR A 159 12.09 -9.17 7.91
N LEU A 160 11.53 -8.25 8.70
CA LEU A 160 11.04 -6.96 8.21
C LEU A 160 12.17 -6.11 7.62
N VAL A 161 13.33 -6.10 8.28
CA VAL A 161 14.54 -5.42 7.78
C VAL A 161 14.98 -6.02 6.43
N ASP A 162 15.00 -7.35 6.33
CA ASP A 162 15.36 -8.02 5.08
C ASP A 162 14.39 -7.68 3.93
N VAL A 163 13.07 -7.68 4.19
CA VAL A 163 12.07 -7.32 3.18
C VAL A 163 12.31 -5.91 2.67
N ARG A 164 12.42 -4.94 3.57
CA ARG A 164 12.60 -3.52 3.21
C ARG A 164 13.85 -3.33 2.34
N ARG A 165 14.94 -4.02 2.68
CA ARG A 165 16.17 -4.02 1.88
C ARG A 165 15.99 -4.61 0.48
N ARG A 166 15.20 -5.68 0.35
CA ARG A 166 14.98 -6.39 -0.92
C ARG A 166 13.92 -5.73 -1.81
N THR A 167 13.11 -4.84 -1.28
CA THR A 167 12.06 -4.14 -2.03
C THR A 167 12.17 -2.61 -1.89
N PRO A 168 13.27 -2.00 -2.38
CA PRO A 168 13.48 -0.54 -2.24
C PRO A 168 12.48 0.29 -3.05
N PHE A 169 11.93 -0.27 -4.14
CA PHE A 169 10.98 0.40 -5.03
C PHE A 169 9.52 0.22 -4.64
N VAL A 170 9.24 -0.53 -3.56
CA VAL A 170 7.93 -0.45 -2.95
C VAL A 170 8.01 0.83 -2.14
N GLU A 171 7.59 1.95 -2.74
CA GLU A 171 7.31 3.17 -1.98
C GLU A 171 6.31 2.77 -0.90
N TRP A 172 6.81 2.61 0.33
CA TRP A 172 6.04 2.40 1.55
C TRP A 172 5.54 3.74 2.07
N GLU A 173 5.36 4.73 1.18
CA GLU A 173 4.50 5.87 1.49
C GLU A 173 3.26 5.31 2.16
N GLU A 174 2.80 5.97 3.21
CA GLU A 174 1.55 5.61 3.89
C GLU A 174 0.44 5.65 2.84
N VAL A 175 0.27 4.54 2.13
CA VAL A 175 -0.85 4.35 1.25
C VAL A 175 -1.98 4.28 2.24
N VAL A 176 -2.62 5.43 2.44
CA VAL A 176 -3.92 5.51 3.05
C VAL A 176 -4.78 4.68 2.11
N VAL A 177 -4.82 3.38 2.38
CA VAL A 177 -5.71 2.46 1.69
C VAL A 177 -7.06 2.99 2.10
N VAL A 178 -7.64 3.82 1.26
CA VAL A 178 -9.06 4.13 1.29
C VAL A 178 -9.68 2.78 1.00
N VAL A 179 -9.93 2.02 2.06
CA VAL A 179 -10.67 0.79 2.00
C VAL A 179 -12.04 1.24 1.55
N GLU A 180 -12.28 1.21 0.24
CA GLU A 180 -13.61 1.31 -0.32
C GLU A 180 -14.39 0.19 0.35
N LYS A 181 -15.16 0.57 1.37
CA LYS A 181 -16.01 -0.35 2.09
C LYS A 181 -16.85 -1.01 1.02
N LYS A 182 -16.71 -2.34 0.88
CA LYS A 182 -17.60 -3.16 0.04
C LYS A 182 -19.00 -2.63 0.28
N SER A 183 -19.63 -2.15 -0.79
CA SER A 183 -20.94 -1.54 -0.75
C SER A 183 -21.94 -2.56 -0.21
N GLY A 184 -22.10 -2.58 1.12
CA GLY A 184 -23.30 -3.13 1.72
C GLY A 184 -24.45 -2.43 1.02
N LYS A 185 -25.37 -3.23 0.43
CA LYS A 185 -26.54 -2.82 -0.36
C LYS A 185 -26.75 -1.32 -0.26
N GLY A 186 -26.15 -0.58 -1.20
CA GLY A 186 -26.02 0.87 -1.09
C GLY A 186 -27.38 1.44 -0.73
N LYS A 187 -27.49 2.11 0.42
CA LYS A 187 -28.64 2.97 0.66
C LYS A 187 -28.71 3.86 -0.56
N LYS A 188 -29.79 3.76 -1.32
CA LYS A 188 -30.03 4.60 -2.48
C LYS A 188 -30.13 6.01 -1.93
N VAL A 189 -29.03 6.75 -2.00
CA VAL A 189 -29.01 8.18 -1.73
C VAL A 189 -29.76 8.80 -2.90
N SER A 190 -31.07 8.94 -2.74
CA SER A 190 -31.88 9.77 -3.62
C SER A 190 -31.80 11.18 -3.07
N TRP A 191 -31.29 12.10 -3.88
CA TRP A 191 -31.40 13.52 -3.61
C TRP A 191 -32.85 13.96 -3.85
N ASP A 192 -33.33 14.98 -3.14
CA ASP A 192 -34.63 15.60 -3.41
C ASP A 192 -34.71 16.03 -4.87
N GLU A 193 -35.90 15.96 -5.49
CA GLU A 193 -36.12 16.26 -6.92
C GLU A 193 -35.67 17.68 -7.35
N GLY A 194 -35.42 18.59 -6.40
CA GLY A 194 -34.88 19.92 -6.64
C GLY A 194 -33.36 20.05 -6.61
N VAL A 195 -32.62 19.01 -6.23
CA VAL A 195 -31.15 19.02 -6.20
C VAL A 195 -30.65 18.65 -7.57
N VAL A 196 -30.13 19.64 -8.30
CA VAL A 196 -29.49 19.41 -9.61
C VAL A 196 -28.29 18.50 -9.41
N GLU A 197 -28.42 17.23 -9.78
CA GLU A 197 -27.29 16.29 -9.85
C GLU A 197 -26.33 16.82 -10.92
N PHE A 198 -25.12 17.19 -10.49
CA PHE A 198 -24.10 17.83 -11.35
C PHE A 198 -24.50 19.22 -11.86
N PRO A 199 -24.64 20.23 -10.98
CA PRO A 199 -24.80 21.59 -11.46
C PRO A 199 -23.53 21.95 -12.23
N ARG A 200 -23.64 22.03 -13.55
CA ARG A 200 -22.55 22.53 -14.38
C ARG A 200 -22.41 23.99 -13.99
N ARG A 201 -21.33 24.32 -13.26
CA ARG A 201 -20.98 25.71 -12.98
C ARG A 201 -20.91 26.43 -14.33
N ALA A 202 -21.61 27.55 -14.46
CA ALA A 202 -21.58 28.32 -15.68
C ALA A 202 -20.18 28.89 -15.88
N LYS A 203 -19.54 28.60 -17.02
CA LYS A 203 -18.18 29.09 -17.36
C LYS A 203 -18.01 30.59 -17.14
N GLU A 204 -19.09 31.31 -17.35
CA GLU A 204 -19.20 32.76 -17.26
C GLU A 204 -18.96 33.30 -15.84
N GLU A 205 -19.23 32.52 -14.80
CA GLU A 205 -19.11 32.95 -13.39
C GLU A 205 -17.72 32.73 -12.80
N TYR A 206 -16.86 31.93 -13.45
CA TYR A 206 -15.52 31.58 -12.93
C TYR A 206 -14.37 31.93 -13.86
N TRP A 207 -14.64 32.27 -15.11
CA TRP A 207 -13.60 32.76 -16.02
C TRP A 207 -13.42 34.27 -15.84
N ARG A 208 -12.26 34.69 -15.32
CA ARG A 208 -11.91 36.10 -15.08
C ARG A 208 -12.20 37.04 -16.25
N ARG A 209 -12.07 36.54 -17.49
CA ARG A 209 -12.33 37.29 -18.73
C ARG A 209 -13.80 37.55 -19.04
N MET A 210 -14.72 36.95 -18.29
CA MET A 210 -16.16 37.04 -18.52
C MET A 210 -16.75 38.12 -17.63
N GLU A 211 -17.67 38.91 -18.19
CA GLU A 211 -18.29 40.05 -17.49
C GLU A 211 -19.01 39.68 -16.19
N LYS A 212 -19.46 38.42 -16.07
CA LYS A 212 -20.17 37.89 -14.90
C LYS A 212 -19.24 37.35 -13.80
N TYR A 213 -17.93 37.40 -13.98
CA TYR A 213 -16.99 36.95 -12.95
C TYR A 213 -16.89 38.00 -11.85
N GLU A 214 -17.25 37.62 -10.62
CA GLU A 214 -17.03 38.43 -9.43
C GLU A 214 -15.81 37.89 -8.67
N PRO A 215 -14.70 38.63 -8.59
CA PRO A 215 -13.52 38.19 -7.85
C PRO A 215 -13.85 38.05 -6.36
N GLY A 216 -13.65 36.85 -5.82
CA GLY A 216 -13.74 36.64 -4.37
C GLY A 216 -12.61 37.33 -3.61
N ARG A 217 -12.72 37.41 -2.28
CA ARG A 217 -11.73 38.05 -1.37
C ARG A 217 -10.27 37.60 -1.60
N TRP A 218 -10.07 36.39 -2.12
CA TRP A 218 -8.76 35.77 -2.35
C TRP A 218 -8.39 35.66 -3.83
N ALA A 219 -9.18 36.23 -4.74
CA ALA A 219 -8.81 36.29 -6.14
C ALA A 219 -7.70 37.34 -6.32
N SER A 220 -6.62 36.97 -7.03
CA SER A 220 -5.57 37.92 -7.42
C SER A 220 -6.16 39.10 -8.18
N GLU A 221 -5.54 40.28 -8.05
CA GLU A 221 -6.04 41.49 -8.67
C GLU A 221 -6.01 41.39 -10.21
N ASP A 222 -6.87 42.17 -10.86
CA ASP A 222 -6.99 42.13 -12.31
C ASP A 222 -5.74 42.76 -12.96
N GLY A 223 -5.07 42.02 -13.82
CA GLY A 223 -3.79 42.43 -14.43
C GLY A 223 -2.53 41.88 -13.77
N GLU A 224 -2.64 41.24 -12.59
CA GLU A 224 -1.53 40.44 -12.06
C GLU A 224 -1.40 39.15 -12.88
N GLY A 225 -0.20 38.87 -13.38
CA GLY A 225 0.10 37.62 -14.06
C GLY A 225 -0.25 36.44 -13.15
N TRP A 226 -0.76 35.35 -13.72
CA TRP A 226 -0.96 34.12 -12.97
C TRP A 226 0.39 33.69 -12.39
N LEU A 227 0.56 33.83 -11.07
CA LEU A 227 1.74 33.32 -10.39
C LEU A 227 1.60 31.79 -10.36
N ASP A 228 2.48 31.09 -11.07
CA ASP A 228 2.52 29.64 -11.04
C ASP A 228 3.01 29.16 -9.68
N THR A 229 2.08 29.00 -8.73
CA THR A 229 2.36 28.41 -7.42
C THR A 229 2.45 26.89 -7.45
N SER A 230 2.15 26.28 -8.60
CA SER A 230 2.30 24.83 -8.78
C SER A 230 3.70 24.44 -9.23
N PHE A 231 4.53 25.43 -9.60
CA PHE A 231 5.86 25.25 -10.17
C PHE A 231 5.88 24.33 -11.41
N ALA A 232 4.72 24.11 -12.02
CA ALA A 232 4.54 23.13 -13.09
C ALA A 232 5.27 23.53 -14.39
N LEU A 233 5.55 24.83 -14.55
CA LEU A 233 6.31 25.41 -15.66
C LEU A 233 7.74 25.83 -15.26
N ASP A 234 8.14 25.61 -14.01
CA ASP A 234 9.50 25.93 -13.57
C ASP A 234 10.39 24.70 -13.77
N ASP A 235 11.12 24.67 -14.90
CA ASP A 235 12.04 23.59 -15.28
C ASP A 235 13.21 23.40 -14.28
N THR A 236 13.38 24.33 -13.35
CA THR A 236 14.42 24.28 -12.31
C THR A 236 13.88 23.89 -10.94
N PHE A 237 12.55 23.70 -10.81
CA PHE A 237 11.95 23.18 -9.59
C PHE A 237 12.40 21.73 -9.36
N GLY A 238 12.91 21.43 -8.16
CA GLY A 238 13.52 20.14 -7.82
C GLY A 238 15.01 20.00 -8.17
N GLN A 239 15.67 21.06 -8.68
CA GLN A 239 17.13 21.07 -8.80
C GLN A 239 17.77 21.47 -7.47
N GLU A 240 18.65 20.61 -6.96
CA GLU A 240 19.33 20.74 -5.66
C GLU A 240 20.06 22.09 -5.50
N GLU A 241 20.60 22.65 -6.59
CA GLU A 241 21.30 23.95 -6.60
C GLU A 241 20.38 25.14 -6.30
N ARG A 242 19.09 25.07 -6.69
CA ARG A 242 18.12 26.14 -6.45
C ARG A 242 17.50 26.04 -5.06
N GLU A 243 17.27 24.83 -4.57
CA GLU A 243 16.76 24.58 -3.22
C GLU A 243 17.78 25.00 -2.14
N MET A 244 19.08 24.80 -2.37
CA MET A 244 20.12 25.29 -1.45
C MET A 244 20.22 26.82 -1.40
N GLY A 245 19.79 27.53 -2.46
CA GLY A 245 19.83 28.98 -2.52
C GLY A 245 18.65 29.68 -1.83
N SER A 246 17.47 29.05 -1.79
CA SER A 246 16.26 29.68 -1.23
C SER A 246 16.28 29.82 0.29
N ASP A 247 17.00 28.93 0.98
CA ASP A 247 17.10 28.98 2.44
C ASP A 247 18.03 30.11 2.92
N GLN A 248 18.92 30.60 2.05
CA GLN A 248 19.90 31.62 2.39
C GLN A 248 19.35 33.06 2.28
N GLU A 249 18.24 33.26 1.55
CA GLU A 249 17.67 34.59 1.31
C GLU A 249 16.68 35.04 2.41
N PHE A 250 16.26 34.14 3.31
CA PHE A 250 15.36 34.46 4.42
C PHE A 250 16.08 34.92 5.70
N GLU A 251 17.39 34.74 5.82
CA GLU A 251 18.14 35.08 7.05
C GLU A 251 18.53 36.57 7.14
N ASP A 252 18.44 37.33 6.04
CA ASP A 252 18.90 38.73 5.97
C ASP A 252 17.76 39.77 5.98
N VAL A 253 16.55 39.42 6.44
CA VAL A 253 15.53 40.44 6.72
C VAL A 253 15.85 41.06 8.09
N PRO A 254 16.38 42.29 8.17
CA PRO A 254 16.63 42.94 9.45
C PRO A 254 15.30 43.04 10.19
N SER A 255 15.23 42.38 11.36
CA SER A 255 14.10 42.49 12.28
C SER A 255 13.97 43.94 12.72
N THR A 256 13.20 44.73 11.99
CA THR A 256 12.74 46.04 12.46
C THR A 256 11.69 45.77 13.51
N ASP A 257 12.14 45.50 14.74
CA ASP A 257 11.28 45.46 15.91
C ASP A 257 10.80 46.90 16.16
N PRO A 258 9.52 47.23 15.93
CA PRO A 258 9.06 48.62 15.99
C PRO A 258 8.78 49.08 17.43
N ASN A 259 9.30 48.38 18.45
CA ASN A 259 8.86 48.54 19.84
C ASN A 259 10.01 48.88 20.82
N GLU A 260 11.07 49.53 20.34
CA GLU A 260 12.02 50.24 21.19
C GLU A 260 11.82 51.76 21.02
N GLY A 261 10.79 52.31 21.66
CA GLY A 261 10.53 53.75 21.62
C GLY A 261 9.33 54.18 22.46
N GLU A 262 9.61 54.54 23.71
CA GLU A 262 8.81 55.28 24.71
C GLU A 262 7.74 54.53 25.54
#